data_AF-A0A3B3YS71-F1
#
_entry.id   AF-A0A3B3YS71-F1
#
_cell.length_a   1.000
_cell.length_b   1.000
_cell.length_c   1.000
_cell.angle_alpha   90.00
_cell.angle_beta   90.00
_cell.angle_gamma   90.00
#
_symmetry.space_group_name_H-M   'P 1'
#
loop_
_entity.id
_entity.type
_entity.pdbx_description
1 polymer ?
#
loop_
_entity_poly.entity_id
_entity_poly.type
_entity_poly.pdbx_seq_one_letter_code
_entity_poly.pdbx_strand_id
1 'polypeptide(L)'
;MNAPYIAIEAVIAVLSICGNVLVCWAVAINSTLKNATYYFLVSLAVADILVGCLAIPFAIIISVGLCLNFYGCLFLACFVLVLTQSSIFSLLAIAIDRYLAVKIPLRYKELMTGKTARKIIAILWILSFVIGLIPFFGWNMKDSSWENSSSVNNSDCKGCFFESVVDMQYMVYFNFFVCVLVPLLIMLGIYVKIFTVARKQLRQIELKCVGNGDNQNKSLLQKEIRAAKSLSIIVGLFTVCWLPVHILNCLTLFYGALDKPPVVMYVAIILSHANSAINPIIYAYRIQDFRNTFRKILVRHFLCHKEELYLSSNGSRRNRDEVTVTIDPLL
;
A
#
# COMPACT_ATOMS: atom_id res chain seq x y z
N MET A 1 8.21 16.77 -24.03
CA MET A 1 7.15 16.50 -23.04
C MET A 1 6.35 15.29 -23.50
N ASN A 2 6.32 14.20 -22.74
CA ASN A 2 5.62 12.96 -23.14
C ASN A 2 4.16 12.98 -22.66
N ALA A 3 3.28 13.55 -23.47
CA ALA A 3 1.84 13.62 -23.19
C ALA A 3 1.20 12.28 -22.76
N PRO A 4 1.48 11.11 -23.38
CA PRO A 4 0.87 9.86 -22.95
C PRO A 4 1.32 9.43 -21.55
N TYR A 5 2.59 9.63 -21.20
CA TYR A 5 3.11 9.34 -19.86
C TYR A 5 2.40 10.18 -18.78
N ILE A 6 2.30 11.49 -19.02
CA ILE A 6 1.65 12.42 -18.08
C ILE A 6 0.17 12.08 -17.90
N ALA A 7 -0.54 11.75 -18.99
CA ALA A 7 -1.95 11.38 -18.92
C ALA A 7 -2.17 10.09 -18.10
N ILE A 8 -1.34 9.07 -18.32
CA ILE A 8 -1.41 7.80 -17.57
C ILE A 8 -1.12 8.04 -16.08
N GLU A 9 -0.06 8.78 -15.76
CA GLU A 9 0.30 9.14 -14.39
C GLU A 9 -0.82 9.91 -13.68
N ALA A 10 -1.45 10.88 -14.36
CA ALA A 10 -2.57 11.63 -13.80
C ALA A 10 -3.78 10.74 -13.49
N VAL A 11 -4.09 9.78 -14.36
CA VAL A 11 -5.15 8.78 -14.11
C VAL A 11 -4.81 7.92 -12.90
N ILE A 12 -3.56 7.44 -12.80
CA ILE A 12 -3.10 6.64 -11.65
C ILE A 12 -3.19 7.46 -10.36
N ALA A 13 -2.80 8.73 -10.37
CA ALA A 13 -2.89 9.62 -9.22
C ALA A 13 -4.33 9.75 -8.72
N VAL A 14 -5.29 10.02 -9.62
CA VAL A 14 -6.71 10.12 -9.26
C VAL A 14 -7.23 8.81 -8.68
N LEU A 15 -6.94 7.67 -9.32
CA LEU A 15 -7.36 6.36 -8.84
C LEU A 15 -6.76 6.02 -7.46
N SER A 16 -5.48 6.33 -7.26
CA SER A 16 -4.80 6.13 -5.99
C SER A 16 -5.43 6.96 -4.87
N ILE A 17 -5.67 8.26 -5.11
CA ILE A 17 -6.26 9.16 -4.12
C ILE A 17 -7.68 8.70 -3.78
N CYS A 18 -8.55 8.54 -4.78
CA CYS A 18 -9.95 8.19 -4.55
C CYS A 18 -10.10 6.83 -3.84
N GLY A 19 -9.36 5.82 -4.31
CA GLY A 19 -9.43 4.48 -3.75
C GLY A 19 -8.92 4.42 -2.30
N ASN A 20 -7.79 5.06 -2.00
CA ASN A 20 -7.21 5.00 -0.66
C ASN A 20 -7.92 5.92 0.34
N VAL A 21 -8.51 7.04 -0.11
CA VAL A 21 -9.45 7.82 0.73
C VAL A 21 -10.64 6.97 1.12
N LEU A 22 -11.19 6.17 0.20
CA LEU A 22 -12.28 5.24 0.50
C LEU A 22 -11.87 4.16 1.53
N VAL A 23 -10.64 3.64 1.46
CA VAL A 23 -10.08 2.72 2.47
C VAL A 23 -10.08 3.38 3.86
N CYS A 24 -9.51 4.58 3.97
CA CYS A 24 -9.46 5.34 5.22
C CYS A 24 -10.87 5.62 5.76
N TRP A 25 -11.79 6.01 4.88
CA TRP A 25 -13.18 6.30 5.25
C TRP A 25 -13.92 5.06 5.76
N ALA A 26 -13.73 3.91 5.12
CA ALA A 26 -14.33 2.65 5.55
C ALA A 26 -13.88 2.25 6.96
N VAL A 27 -12.59 2.38 7.28
CA VAL A 27 -12.06 2.07 8.62
C VAL A 27 -12.54 3.09 9.66
N ALA A 28 -12.73 4.35 9.28
CA ALA A 28 -13.21 5.39 10.19
C ALA A 28 -14.66 5.11 10.67
N ILE A 29 -15.54 4.73 9.75
CA ILE A 29 -16.96 4.47 10.03
C ILE A 29 -17.16 3.11 10.71
N ASN A 30 -16.55 2.04 10.18
CA ASN A 30 -16.89 0.70 10.61
C ASN A 30 -16.07 0.28 11.85
N SER A 31 -16.73 0.14 13.00
CA SER A 31 -16.09 -0.29 14.25
C SER A 31 -15.52 -1.70 14.18
N THR A 32 -16.04 -2.58 13.31
CA THR A 32 -15.48 -3.94 13.11
C THR A 32 -14.11 -3.90 12.44
N LEU A 33 -13.79 -2.80 11.74
CA LEU A 33 -12.51 -2.56 11.09
C LEU A 33 -11.50 -1.85 12.01
N LYS A 34 -11.81 -1.61 13.30
CA LYS A 34 -10.89 -0.92 14.23
C LYS A 34 -10.00 -1.91 14.97
N ASN A 35 -9.15 -2.63 14.23
CA ASN A 35 -8.14 -3.54 14.78
C ASN A 35 -6.71 -3.15 14.34
N ALA A 36 -5.69 -3.81 14.92
CA ALA A 36 -4.29 -3.51 14.65
C ALA A 36 -3.91 -3.61 13.16
N THR A 37 -4.35 -4.66 12.47
CA THR A 37 -4.11 -4.88 11.04
C THR A 37 -4.63 -3.73 10.19
N TYR A 38 -5.87 -3.29 10.46
CA TYR A 38 -6.48 -2.21 9.71
C TYR A 38 -5.82 -0.85 9.98
N TYR A 39 -5.21 -0.62 11.15
CA TYR A 39 -4.39 0.58 11.34
C TYR A 39 -3.14 0.58 10.46
N PHE A 40 -2.48 -0.57 10.27
CA PHE A 40 -1.37 -0.66 9.31
C PHE A 40 -1.84 -0.50 7.86
N LEU A 41 -3.02 -1.03 7.52
CA LEU A 41 -3.63 -0.81 6.19
C LEU A 41 -3.99 0.66 5.96
N VAL A 42 -4.43 1.39 6.99
CA VAL A 42 -4.64 2.84 6.92
C VAL A 42 -3.31 3.57 6.74
N SER A 43 -2.25 3.17 7.45
CA SER A 43 -0.91 3.75 7.26
C SER A 43 -0.42 3.58 5.81
N LEU A 44 -0.62 2.38 5.23
CA LEU A 44 -0.32 2.10 3.83
C LEU A 44 -1.17 2.97 2.88
N ALA A 45 -2.48 3.07 3.14
CA ALA A 45 -3.37 3.92 2.34
C ALA A 45 -2.97 5.40 2.40
N VAL A 46 -2.51 5.90 3.55
CA VAL A 46 -2.00 7.28 3.68
C VAL A 46 -0.74 7.47 2.83
N ALA A 47 0.19 6.51 2.81
CA ALA A 47 1.35 6.57 1.93
C ALA A 47 0.94 6.60 0.45
N ASP A 48 -0.01 5.76 0.05
CA ASP A 48 -0.53 5.69 -1.33
C ASP A 48 -1.29 6.96 -1.75
N ILE A 49 -2.02 7.62 -0.83
CA ILE A 49 -2.62 8.95 -1.07
C ILE A 49 -1.52 9.96 -1.34
N LEU A 50 -0.45 9.98 -0.54
CA LEU A 50 0.68 10.88 -0.75
C LEU A 50 1.44 10.57 -2.04
N VAL A 51 1.44 9.33 -2.52
CA VAL A 51 1.98 9.00 -3.85
C VAL A 51 1.19 9.74 -4.93
N GLY A 52 -0.15 9.66 -4.89
CA GLY A 52 -1.00 10.35 -5.86
C GLY A 52 -0.96 11.88 -5.74
N CYS A 53 -0.96 12.41 -4.52
CA CYS A 53 -1.00 13.86 -4.28
C CYS A 53 0.35 14.56 -4.51
N LEU A 54 1.47 13.87 -4.26
CA LEU A 54 2.79 14.50 -4.23
C LEU A 54 3.81 13.76 -5.11
N ALA A 55 4.01 12.45 -4.92
CA ALA A 55 5.09 11.75 -5.61
C ALA A 55 4.90 11.70 -7.14
N ILE A 56 3.68 11.46 -7.63
CA ILE A 56 3.38 11.46 -9.07
C ILE A 56 3.57 12.86 -9.68
N PRO A 57 3.01 13.95 -9.12
CA PRO A 57 3.35 15.30 -9.57
C PRO A 57 4.84 15.61 -9.58
N PHE A 58 5.57 15.18 -8.54
CA PHE A 58 7.03 15.36 -8.46
C PHE A 58 7.76 14.57 -9.55
N ALA A 59 7.35 13.33 -9.82
CA ALA A 59 7.90 12.53 -10.91
C ALA A 59 7.65 13.15 -12.29
N ILE A 60 6.47 13.74 -12.51
CA ILE A 60 6.17 14.49 -13.74
C ILE A 60 7.11 15.71 -13.86
N ILE A 61 7.27 16.49 -12.80
CA ILE A 61 8.19 17.65 -12.76
C ILE A 61 9.63 17.23 -13.10
N ILE A 62 10.12 16.16 -12.48
CA ILE A 62 11.46 15.61 -12.73
C ILE A 62 11.59 15.08 -14.16
N SER A 63 10.54 14.47 -14.72
CA SER A 63 10.56 13.94 -16.09
C SER A 63 10.64 15.03 -17.16
N VAL A 64 10.15 16.24 -16.85
CA VAL A 64 10.24 17.42 -17.73
C VAL A 64 11.61 18.08 -17.62
N GLY A 65 12.32 17.90 -16.50
CA GLY A 65 13.62 18.52 -16.26
C GLY A 65 13.51 20.00 -15.91
N LEU A 66 12.54 20.39 -15.07
CA LEU A 66 12.37 21.78 -14.66
C LEU A 66 13.62 22.34 -13.96
N CYS A 67 13.76 23.65 -14.09
CA CYS A 67 14.80 24.43 -13.44
C CYS A 67 14.57 24.57 -11.94
N LEU A 68 15.36 23.85 -11.15
CA LEU A 68 15.27 23.83 -9.69
C LEU A 68 16.67 23.87 -9.07
N ASN A 69 16.77 24.47 -7.88
CA ASN A 69 17.98 24.37 -7.05
C ASN A 69 18.26 22.90 -6.68
N PHE A 70 19.53 22.55 -6.49
CA PHE A 70 19.96 21.17 -6.18
C PHE A 70 19.13 20.51 -5.07
N TYR A 71 19.03 21.14 -3.90
CA TYR A 71 18.28 20.58 -2.76
C TYR A 71 16.76 20.52 -3.01
N GLY A 72 16.22 21.40 -3.84
CA GLY A 72 14.84 21.33 -4.27
C GLY A 72 14.60 20.11 -5.15
N CYS A 73 15.45 19.90 -6.16
CA CYS A 73 15.41 18.72 -7.01
C CYS A 73 15.60 17.42 -6.21
N LEU A 74 16.57 17.42 -5.29
CA LEU A 74 16.85 16.28 -4.40
C LEU A 74 15.64 15.94 -3.52
N PHE A 75 14.93 16.94 -2.99
CA PHE A 75 13.72 16.71 -2.21
C PHE A 75 12.63 16.01 -3.05
N LEU A 76 12.36 16.52 -4.25
CA LEU A 76 11.37 15.92 -5.15
C LEU A 76 11.73 14.47 -5.49
N ALA A 77 13.02 14.21 -5.77
CA ALA A 77 13.52 12.89 -6.11
C ALA A 77 13.47 11.90 -4.93
N CYS A 78 13.77 12.35 -3.71
CA CYS A 78 13.83 11.49 -2.53
C CYS A 78 12.47 11.27 -1.86
N PHE A 79 11.47 12.15 -2.06
CA PHE A 79 10.19 12.04 -1.37
C PHE A 79 9.45 10.73 -1.71
N VAL A 80 9.54 10.26 -2.96
CA VAL A 80 8.98 8.95 -3.34
C VAL A 80 9.65 7.79 -2.59
N LEU A 81 10.95 7.90 -2.27
CA LEU A 81 11.68 6.89 -1.50
C LEU A 81 11.16 6.78 -0.07
N VAL A 82 10.80 7.91 0.55
CA VAL A 82 10.16 7.94 1.88
C VAL A 82 8.83 7.19 1.86
N LEU A 83 7.97 7.47 0.87
CA LEU A 83 6.65 6.82 0.76
C LEU A 83 6.77 5.32 0.46
N THR A 84 7.73 4.95 -0.38
CA THR A 84 8.06 3.55 -0.69
C THR A 84 8.50 2.82 0.58
N GLN A 85 9.38 3.44 1.38
CA GLN A 85 9.85 2.86 2.62
C GLN A 85 8.73 2.69 3.64
N SER A 86 7.85 3.69 3.76
CA SER A 86 6.67 3.62 4.63
C SER A 86 5.73 2.48 4.23
N SER A 87 5.57 2.25 2.93
CA SER A 87 4.78 1.15 2.37
C SER A 87 5.40 -0.22 2.72
N ILE A 88 6.71 -0.38 2.53
CA ILE A 88 7.44 -1.62 2.86
C ILE A 88 7.31 -1.95 4.35
N PHE A 89 7.52 -0.95 5.22
CA PHE A 89 7.38 -1.13 6.64
C PHE A 89 5.94 -1.45 7.07
N SER A 90 4.95 -0.83 6.44
CA SER A 90 3.54 -1.14 6.68
C SER A 90 3.21 -2.58 6.26
N LEU A 91 3.69 -3.04 5.10
CA LEU A 91 3.51 -4.43 4.64
C LEU A 91 4.22 -5.44 5.54
N LEU A 92 5.44 -5.13 6.00
CA LEU A 92 6.16 -5.97 6.95
C LEU A 92 5.43 -6.05 8.29
N ALA A 93 4.94 -4.91 8.80
CA ALA A 93 4.16 -4.88 10.04
C ALA A 93 2.87 -5.70 9.90
N ILE A 94 2.18 -5.62 8.76
CA ILE A 94 1.02 -6.46 8.45
C ILE A 94 1.40 -7.95 8.46
N ALA A 95 2.52 -8.33 7.83
CA ALA A 95 2.98 -9.72 7.81
C ALA A 95 3.26 -10.26 9.23
N ILE A 96 3.96 -9.46 10.06
CA ILE A 96 4.24 -9.79 11.47
C ILE A 96 2.94 -9.89 12.27
N ASP A 97 2.03 -8.92 12.13
CA ASP A 97 0.73 -8.91 12.80
C ASP A 97 -0.08 -10.17 12.49
N ARG A 98 -0.15 -10.56 11.22
CA ARG A 98 -0.83 -11.80 10.79
C ARG A 98 -0.14 -13.05 11.33
N TYR A 99 1.19 -13.06 11.37
CA TYR A 99 1.93 -14.17 11.96
C TYR A 99 1.62 -14.33 13.44
N LEU A 100 1.58 -13.23 14.21
CA LEU A 100 1.23 -13.25 15.62
C LEU A 100 -0.20 -13.73 15.84
N ALA A 101 -1.16 -13.25 15.04
CA ALA A 101 -2.55 -13.67 15.11
C ALA A 101 -2.73 -15.19 14.88
N VAL A 102 -2.00 -15.77 13.94
CA VAL A 102 -2.04 -17.22 13.64
C VAL A 102 -1.26 -18.05 14.68
N LYS A 103 -0.13 -17.55 15.16
CA LYS A 103 0.78 -18.32 16.03
C LYS A 103 0.36 -18.33 17.50
N ILE A 104 -0.16 -17.21 18.01
CA ILE A 104 -0.48 -17.02 19.45
C ILE A 104 -1.85 -16.35 19.65
N PRO A 105 -2.96 -16.97 19.18
CA PRO A 105 -4.28 -16.33 19.15
C PRO A 105 -4.78 -15.84 20.52
N LEU A 106 -4.44 -16.55 21.61
CA LEU A 106 -4.87 -16.20 22.98
C LEU A 106 -4.24 -14.91 23.51
N ARG A 107 -2.92 -14.74 23.28
CA ARG A 107 -2.16 -13.58 23.78
C ARG A 107 -2.14 -12.41 22.81
N TYR A 108 -2.49 -12.65 21.54
CA TYR A 108 -2.44 -11.62 20.50
C TYR A 108 -3.26 -10.37 20.85
N LYS A 109 -4.46 -10.54 21.42
CA LYS A 109 -5.34 -9.40 21.79
C LYS A 109 -4.74 -8.50 22.87
N GLU A 110 -3.93 -9.06 23.76
CA GLU A 110 -3.23 -8.31 24.81
C GLU A 110 -1.99 -7.57 24.27
N LEU A 111 -1.29 -8.20 23.33
CA LEU A 111 -0.06 -7.65 22.73
C LEU A 111 -0.37 -6.55 21.71
N MET A 112 -1.25 -6.84 20.75
CA MET A 112 -1.55 -5.96 19.61
C MET A 112 -2.80 -5.14 19.85
N THR A 113 -2.65 -4.11 20.69
CA THR A 113 -3.68 -3.09 20.92
C THR A 113 -3.58 -1.96 19.88
N GLY A 114 -4.66 -1.19 19.72
CA GLY A 114 -4.65 -0.01 18.85
C GLY A 114 -3.69 1.11 19.29
N LYS A 115 -3.32 1.16 20.57
CA LYS A 115 -2.27 2.09 21.06
C LYS A 115 -0.89 1.61 20.61
N THR A 116 -0.61 0.31 20.74
CA THR A 116 0.63 -0.32 20.27
C THR A 116 0.80 -0.12 18.77
N ALA A 117 -0.24 -0.39 17.97
CA ALA A 117 -0.21 -0.23 16.51
C ALA A 117 0.12 1.22 16.10
N ARG A 118 -0.52 2.22 16.70
CA ARG A 118 -0.23 3.65 16.42
C ARG A 118 1.20 4.04 16.78
N LYS A 119 1.73 3.54 17.91
CA LYS A 119 3.13 3.77 18.29
C LYS A 119 4.09 3.16 17.27
N ILE A 120 3.84 1.92 16.83
CA ILE A 120 4.64 1.26 15.80
C ILE A 120 4.60 2.07 14.51
N ILE A 121 3.41 2.47 14.04
CA ILE A 121 3.24 3.29 12.83
C ILE A 121 4.07 4.58 12.92
N ALA A 122 4.00 5.32 14.03
CA ALA A 122 4.79 6.55 14.21
C ALA A 122 6.30 6.30 14.08
N ILE A 123 6.81 5.22 14.69
CA ILE A 123 8.22 4.83 14.58
C ILE A 123 8.58 4.48 13.13
N LEU A 124 7.74 3.69 12.45
CA LEU A 124 7.98 3.29 11.06
C LEU A 124 7.98 4.49 10.10
N TRP A 125 7.13 5.49 10.31
CA TRP A 125 7.16 6.74 9.54
C TRP A 125 8.44 7.52 9.75
N ILE A 126 8.88 7.70 11.00
CA ILE A 126 10.15 8.38 11.31
C ILE A 126 11.31 7.66 10.62
N LEU A 127 11.38 6.33 10.73
CA LEU A 127 12.40 5.53 10.05
C LEU A 127 12.34 5.69 8.53
N SER A 128 11.15 5.80 7.95
CA SER A 128 10.97 6.00 6.51
C SER A 128 11.52 7.34 6.04
N PHE A 129 11.28 8.41 6.80
CA PHE A 129 11.86 9.73 6.52
C PHE A 129 13.38 9.72 6.64
N VAL A 130 13.91 9.11 7.71
CA VAL A 130 15.36 9.01 7.91
C VAL A 130 16.00 8.26 6.74
N ILE A 131 15.47 7.10 6.36
CA ILE A 131 16.00 6.25 5.28
C ILE A 131 15.87 6.91 3.91
N GLY A 132 14.69 7.46 3.60
CA GLY A 132 14.42 8.06 2.28
C GLY A 132 15.15 9.38 2.05
N LEU A 133 15.50 10.10 3.12
CA LEU A 133 16.23 11.37 3.05
C LEU A 133 17.73 11.25 3.33
N ILE A 134 18.30 10.03 3.40
CA ILE A 134 19.76 9.83 3.53
C ILE A 134 20.57 10.67 2.53
N PRO A 135 20.16 10.83 1.25
CA PRO A 135 20.90 11.67 0.32
C PRO A 135 21.10 13.12 0.80
N PHE A 136 20.22 13.67 1.65
CA PHE A 136 20.42 15.01 2.24
C PHE A 136 21.61 15.10 3.20
N PHE A 137 22.02 13.97 3.79
CA PHE A 137 23.14 13.91 4.72
C PHE A 137 24.50 13.69 4.02
N GLY A 138 24.54 13.80 2.69
CA GLY A 138 25.78 13.83 1.91
C GLY A 138 25.95 12.72 0.89
N TRP A 139 25.08 11.70 0.86
CA TRP A 139 25.12 10.64 -0.15
C TRP A 139 24.32 11.02 -1.40
N ASN A 140 24.79 12.05 -2.11
CA ASN A 140 24.13 12.64 -3.27
C ASN A 140 25.17 13.06 -4.33
N MET A 141 24.69 13.46 -5.51
CA MET A 141 25.54 13.84 -6.64
C MET A 141 25.85 15.35 -6.69
N LYS A 142 25.92 16.03 -5.54
CA LYS A 142 26.28 17.46 -5.52
C LYS A 142 27.73 17.62 -5.96
N ASP A 143 27.92 18.34 -7.05
CA ASP A 143 29.22 18.73 -7.58
C ASP A 143 29.32 20.26 -7.68
N SER A 144 30.52 20.76 -8.01
CA SER A 144 30.79 22.20 -8.19
C SER A 144 30.05 22.82 -9.38
N SER A 145 29.50 22.01 -10.30
CA SER A 145 28.74 22.51 -11.46
C SER A 145 27.39 23.11 -11.05
N TRP A 146 26.77 22.57 -9.99
CA TRP A 146 25.53 23.11 -9.42
C TRP A 146 25.73 24.48 -8.74
N GLU A 147 26.95 24.79 -8.28
CA GLU A 147 27.25 26.08 -7.62
C GLU A 147 27.46 27.19 -8.66
N ASN A 148 28.14 26.92 -9.76
CA ASN A 148 28.38 27.88 -10.85
C ASN A 148 27.12 28.23 -11.67
N SER A 149 26.10 27.35 -11.64
CA SER A 149 24.80 27.61 -12.30
C SER A 149 23.96 28.69 -11.59
N SER A 150 24.39 29.13 -10.40
CA SER A 150 23.68 30.11 -9.56
C SER A 150 24.18 31.55 -9.78
N SER A 151 25.28 31.74 -10.54
CA SER A 151 25.96 33.02 -10.69
C SER A 151 25.98 33.50 -12.14
N VAL A 152 25.16 34.52 -12.41
CA VAL A 152 25.38 35.58 -13.42
C VAL A 152 25.38 35.13 -14.90
N ASN A 153 24.22 34.72 -15.40
CA ASN A 153 23.59 35.16 -16.67
C ASN A 153 22.50 34.14 -17.09
N ASN A 154 21.30 34.66 -17.33
CA ASN A 154 19.99 33.97 -17.37
C ASN A 154 19.73 32.98 -18.54
N SER A 155 20.60 32.00 -18.81
CA SER A 155 20.29 30.98 -19.82
C SER A 155 20.71 29.54 -19.56
N ASP A 156 21.66 29.24 -18.66
CA ASP A 156 22.09 27.87 -18.38
C ASP A 156 21.69 27.43 -16.96
N CYS A 157 20.43 27.04 -16.83
CA CYS A 157 19.95 26.34 -15.64
C CYS A 157 19.98 24.82 -15.87
N LYS A 158 20.61 24.08 -14.96
CA LYS A 158 20.69 22.61 -15.01
C LYS A 158 19.32 21.99 -14.74
N GLY A 159 18.83 21.19 -15.69
CA GLY A 159 17.55 20.49 -15.56
C GLY A 159 17.54 19.49 -14.41
N CYS A 160 16.44 19.44 -13.66
CA CYS A 160 16.27 18.51 -12.55
C CYS A 160 15.91 17.10 -13.03
N PHE A 161 16.89 16.18 -13.03
CA PHE A 161 16.68 14.76 -13.33
C PHE A 161 17.06 13.88 -12.14
N PHE A 162 16.37 12.75 -11.95
CA PHE A 162 16.59 11.84 -10.82
C PHE A 162 18.06 11.39 -10.70
N GLU A 163 18.63 10.89 -11.80
CA GLU A 163 20.00 10.35 -11.85
C GLU A 163 21.08 11.44 -11.71
N SER A 164 20.70 12.71 -11.85
CA SER A 164 21.63 13.84 -11.69
C SER A 164 21.81 14.31 -10.25
N VAL A 165 20.93 13.88 -9.33
CA VAL A 165 20.95 14.29 -7.92
C VAL A 165 21.04 13.12 -6.95
N VAL A 166 20.53 11.95 -7.31
CA VAL A 166 20.57 10.74 -6.49
C VAL A 166 21.63 9.76 -6.98
N ASP A 167 22.48 9.31 -6.07
CA ASP A 167 23.55 8.34 -6.35
C ASP A 167 22.99 6.93 -6.66
N MET A 168 23.42 6.32 -7.76
CA MET A 168 23.02 4.95 -8.12
C MET A 168 23.56 3.89 -7.13
N GLN A 169 24.71 4.11 -6.51
CA GLN A 169 25.23 3.24 -5.44
C GLN A 169 24.30 3.25 -4.23
N TYR A 170 23.80 4.43 -3.84
CA TYR A 170 22.77 4.54 -2.80
C TYR A 170 21.50 3.79 -3.21
N MET A 171 21.02 4.00 -4.44
CA MET A 171 19.79 3.37 -4.93
C MET A 171 19.89 1.84 -5.00
N VAL A 172 21.05 1.28 -5.37
CA VAL A 172 21.22 -0.17 -5.52
C VAL A 172 21.61 -0.83 -4.20
N TYR A 173 22.71 -0.42 -3.58
CA TYR A 173 23.23 -1.14 -2.42
C TYR A 173 22.41 -0.89 -1.17
N PHE A 174 22.06 0.36 -0.91
CA PHE A 174 21.34 0.70 0.31
C PHE A 174 19.82 0.58 0.11
N ASN A 175 19.26 1.36 -0.81
CA ASN A 175 17.81 1.39 -1.00
C ASN A 175 17.27 0.01 -1.46
N PHE A 176 17.82 -0.56 -2.54
CA PHE A 176 17.30 -1.83 -3.04
C PHE A 176 17.74 -3.04 -2.19
N PHE A 177 19.03 -3.33 -2.06
CA PHE A 177 19.46 -4.57 -1.40
C PHE A 177 19.16 -4.60 0.10
N VAL A 178 19.36 -3.49 0.81
CA VAL A 178 19.12 -3.43 2.26
C VAL A 178 17.66 -3.08 2.56
N CYS A 179 17.14 -1.97 2.03
CA CYS A 179 15.86 -1.44 2.48
C CYS A 179 14.63 -2.08 1.81
N VAL A 180 14.78 -2.68 0.63
CA VAL A 180 13.67 -3.33 -0.10
C VAL A 180 13.79 -4.86 -0.05
N LEU A 181 14.91 -5.42 -0.49
CA LEU A 181 15.09 -6.85 -0.65
C LEU A 181 15.09 -7.60 0.68
N VAL A 182 15.80 -7.11 1.72
CA VAL A 182 15.79 -7.76 3.03
C VAL A 182 14.38 -7.81 3.65
N PRO A 183 13.60 -6.71 3.73
CA PRO A 183 12.22 -6.79 4.20
C PRO A 183 11.32 -7.71 3.36
N LEU A 184 11.49 -7.75 2.03
CA LEU A 184 10.76 -8.69 1.17
C LEU A 184 11.07 -10.15 1.48
N LEU A 185 12.35 -10.49 1.68
CA LEU A 185 12.75 -11.84 2.08
C LEU A 185 12.22 -12.21 3.47
N ILE A 186 12.21 -11.27 4.42
CA ILE A 186 11.61 -11.47 5.74
C ILE A 186 10.10 -11.73 5.60
N MET A 187 9.37 -10.90 4.85
CA MET A 187 7.94 -11.09 4.59
C MET A 187 7.65 -12.44 3.95
N LEU A 188 8.45 -12.84 2.95
CA LEU A 188 8.33 -14.15 2.30
C LEU A 188 8.51 -15.29 3.33
N GLY A 189 9.57 -15.22 4.15
CA GLY A 189 9.81 -16.18 5.22
C GLY A 189 8.65 -16.26 6.21
N ILE A 190 8.09 -15.11 6.60
CA ILE A 190 6.91 -15.03 7.48
C ILE A 190 5.71 -15.73 6.83
N TYR A 191 5.36 -15.40 5.58
CA TYR A 191 4.21 -16.03 4.91
C TYR A 191 4.39 -17.54 4.72
N VAL A 192 5.60 -17.99 4.36
CA VAL A 192 5.91 -19.43 4.30
C VAL A 192 5.66 -20.11 5.65
N LYS A 193 6.09 -19.48 6.76
CA LYS A 193 5.82 -19.98 8.11
C LYS A 193 4.33 -19.96 8.45
N ILE A 194 3.58 -18.90 8.11
CA ILE A 194 2.13 -18.82 8.29
C ILE A 194 1.45 -19.99 7.59
N PHE A 195 1.70 -20.21 6.29
CA PHE A 195 1.08 -21.30 5.53
C PHE A 195 1.50 -22.68 6.03
N THR A 196 2.71 -22.82 6.56
CA THR A 196 3.19 -24.09 7.14
C THR A 196 2.49 -24.39 8.47
N VAL A 197 2.40 -23.42 9.38
CA VAL A 197 1.70 -23.56 10.67
C VAL A 197 0.21 -23.81 10.45
N ALA A 198 -0.40 -23.06 9.54
CA ALA A 198 -1.80 -23.22 9.14
C ALA A 198 -2.11 -24.64 8.65
N ARG A 199 -1.30 -25.19 7.73
CA ARG A 199 -1.47 -26.56 7.24
C ARG A 199 -1.31 -27.59 8.35
N LYS A 200 -0.36 -27.40 9.27
CA LYS A 200 -0.16 -28.29 10.42
C LYS A 200 -1.37 -28.27 11.37
N GLN A 201 -1.89 -27.09 11.70
CA GLN A 201 -3.07 -26.94 12.56
C GLN A 201 -4.33 -27.55 11.91
N LEU A 202 -4.55 -27.32 10.62
CA LEU A 202 -5.67 -27.94 9.90
C LEU A 202 -5.61 -29.47 9.92
N ARG A 203 -4.43 -30.06 9.66
CA ARG A 203 -4.24 -31.51 9.73
C ARG A 203 -4.48 -32.06 11.14
N GLN A 204 -4.05 -31.34 12.18
CA GLN A 204 -4.29 -31.74 13.57
C GLN A 204 -5.77 -31.68 13.95
N ILE A 205 -6.49 -30.67 13.47
CA ILE A 205 -7.94 -30.55 13.67
C ILE A 205 -8.64 -31.72 12.96
N GLU A 206 -8.29 -32.02 11.71
CA GLU A 206 -8.90 -33.14 10.97
C GLU A 206 -8.66 -34.51 11.63
N LEU A 207 -7.47 -34.74 12.19
CA LEU A 207 -7.17 -35.96 12.94
C LEU A 207 -7.91 -36.05 14.29
N LYS A 208 -8.25 -34.91 14.92
CA LYS A 208 -8.97 -34.86 16.20
C LYS A 208 -10.51 -34.84 16.02
N CYS A 209 -11.01 -34.36 14.89
CA CYS A 209 -12.44 -34.18 14.60
C CYS A 209 -13.20 -35.46 14.21
N VAL A 210 -12.68 -36.66 14.51
CA VAL A 210 -13.50 -37.88 14.55
C VAL A 210 -14.51 -37.82 15.71
N GLY A 211 -14.35 -36.89 16.67
CA GLY A 211 -15.35 -36.53 17.69
C GLY A 211 -15.92 -35.11 17.51
N ASN A 212 -17.24 -34.98 17.65
CA ASN A 212 -18.14 -33.88 17.22
C ASN A 212 -17.96 -32.48 17.89
N GLY A 213 -16.74 -31.96 18.10
CA GLY A 213 -16.52 -30.78 18.95
C GLY A 213 -15.88 -29.51 18.37
N ASP A 214 -15.15 -29.56 17.24
CA ASP A 214 -14.15 -28.50 16.94
C ASP A 214 -14.41 -27.66 15.65
N ASN A 215 -15.63 -27.70 15.12
CA ASN A 215 -15.98 -27.04 13.85
C ASN A 215 -15.82 -25.50 13.89
N GLN A 216 -16.04 -24.88 15.07
CA GLN A 216 -15.90 -23.43 15.24
C GLN A 216 -14.42 -22.99 15.13
N ASN A 217 -13.50 -23.71 15.78
CA ASN A 217 -12.06 -23.43 15.72
C ASN A 217 -11.51 -23.64 14.30
N LYS A 218 -11.98 -24.68 13.59
CA LYS A 218 -11.66 -24.89 12.16
C LYS A 218 -12.09 -23.70 11.31
N SER A 219 -13.31 -23.20 11.52
CA SER A 219 -13.87 -22.07 10.75
C SER A 219 -13.10 -20.76 10.97
N LEU A 220 -12.69 -20.47 12.21
CA LEU A 220 -11.91 -19.28 12.57
C LEU A 220 -10.51 -19.33 11.94
N LEU A 221 -9.83 -20.47 12.04
CA LEU A 221 -8.52 -20.66 11.41
C LEU A 221 -8.58 -20.49 9.88
N GLN A 222 -9.60 -21.05 9.23
CA GLN A 222 -9.79 -20.88 7.79
C GLN A 222 -10.07 -19.42 7.39
N LYS A 223 -10.72 -18.63 8.25
CA LYS A 223 -10.89 -17.18 8.03
C LYS A 223 -9.54 -16.46 8.10
N GLU A 224 -8.72 -16.75 9.11
CA GLU A 224 -7.37 -16.16 9.25
C GLU A 224 -6.45 -16.54 8.08
N ILE A 225 -6.49 -17.79 7.60
CA ILE A 225 -5.72 -18.23 6.43
C ILE A 225 -6.16 -17.51 5.16
N ARG A 226 -7.48 -17.32 4.96
CA ARG A 226 -8.00 -16.55 3.82
C ARG A 226 -7.55 -15.11 3.88
N ALA A 227 -7.56 -14.48 5.05
CA ALA A 227 -7.04 -13.14 5.25
C ALA A 227 -5.53 -13.07 4.94
N ALA A 228 -4.72 -13.98 5.48
CA ALA A 228 -3.29 -14.06 5.22
C ALA A 228 -2.97 -14.27 3.73
N LYS A 229 -3.74 -15.13 3.03
CA LYS A 229 -3.63 -15.32 1.56
C LYS A 229 -3.92 -14.05 0.79
N SER A 230 -4.93 -13.29 1.20
CA SER A 230 -5.25 -12.02 0.55
C SER A 230 -4.14 -10.99 0.76
N LEU A 231 -3.54 -10.94 1.96
CA LEU A 231 -2.44 -10.02 2.25
C LEU A 231 -1.11 -10.44 1.58
N SER A 232 -0.85 -11.73 1.41
CA SER A 232 0.33 -12.20 0.66
C SER A 232 0.27 -11.82 -0.82
N ILE A 233 -0.93 -11.74 -1.41
CA ILE A 233 -1.12 -11.26 -2.79
C ILE A 233 -0.69 -9.80 -2.90
N ILE A 234 -1.00 -8.96 -1.91
CA ILE A 234 -0.60 -7.54 -1.88
C ILE A 234 0.93 -7.42 -1.89
N VAL A 235 1.62 -8.23 -1.07
CA VAL A 235 3.10 -8.23 -1.04
C VAL A 235 3.69 -8.73 -2.36
N GLY A 236 3.08 -9.74 -2.99
CA GLY A 236 3.47 -10.21 -4.31
C GLY A 236 3.32 -9.13 -5.39
N LEU A 237 2.20 -8.41 -5.38
CA LEU A 237 1.95 -7.32 -6.33
C LEU A 237 2.89 -6.13 -6.11
N PHE A 238 3.16 -5.76 -4.86
CA PHE A 238 4.20 -4.78 -4.54
C PHE A 238 5.54 -5.17 -5.17
N THR A 239 5.96 -6.43 -4.97
CA THR A 239 7.22 -6.95 -5.54
C THR A 239 7.23 -6.83 -7.06
N VAL A 240 6.17 -7.30 -7.74
CA VAL A 240 6.07 -7.24 -9.21
C VAL A 240 6.09 -5.81 -9.74
N CYS A 241 5.48 -4.86 -9.02
CA CYS A 241 5.40 -3.48 -9.46
C CYS A 241 6.71 -2.71 -9.29
N TRP A 242 7.47 -2.99 -8.22
CA TRP A 242 8.69 -2.27 -7.88
C TRP A 242 9.96 -2.91 -8.43
N LEU A 243 9.97 -4.23 -8.64
CA LEU A 243 11.18 -4.93 -9.09
C LEU A 243 11.75 -4.42 -10.42
N PRO A 244 10.93 -4.06 -11.45
CA PRO A 244 11.46 -3.57 -12.71
C PRO A 244 12.31 -2.29 -12.57
N VAL A 245 11.88 -1.30 -11.77
CA VAL A 245 12.66 -0.07 -11.58
C VAL A 245 13.97 -0.34 -10.83
N HIS A 246 13.95 -1.25 -9.85
CA HIS A 246 15.18 -1.65 -9.16
C HIS A 246 16.16 -2.41 -10.07
N ILE A 247 15.65 -3.30 -10.94
CA ILE A 247 16.48 -3.97 -11.94
C ILE A 247 17.11 -2.94 -12.88
N LEU A 248 16.34 -1.95 -13.36
CA LEU A 248 16.88 -0.89 -14.20
C LEU A 248 17.96 -0.08 -13.49
N ASN A 249 17.82 0.22 -12.20
CA ASN A 249 18.86 0.87 -11.42
C ASN A 249 20.13 0.02 -11.30
N CYS A 250 19.98 -1.30 -11.11
CA CYS A 250 21.13 -2.23 -11.14
C CYS A 250 21.81 -2.22 -12.52
N LEU A 251 21.05 -2.25 -13.61
CA LEU A 251 21.61 -2.20 -14.96
C LEU A 251 22.35 -0.87 -15.20
N THR A 252 21.79 0.26 -14.78
CA THR A 252 22.46 1.57 -14.87
C THR A 252 23.77 1.57 -14.09
N LEU A 253 23.81 0.99 -12.89
CA LEU A 253 25.02 0.98 -12.06
C LEU A 253 26.11 0.02 -12.58
N PHE A 254 25.74 -1.22 -12.94
CA PHE A 254 26.69 -2.27 -13.29
C PHE A 254 27.05 -2.29 -14.79
N TYR A 255 26.18 -1.74 -15.64
CA TYR A 255 26.31 -1.74 -17.09
C TYR A 255 26.01 -0.35 -17.67
N GLY A 256 26.71 0.68 -17.20
CA GLY A 256 26.47 2.08 -17.59
C GLY A 256 26.59 2.40 -19.10
N ALA A 257 27.16 1.50 -19.90
CA ALA A 257 27.21 1.60 -21.36
C ALA A 257 25.95 1.06 -22.07
N LEU A 258 25.03 0.42 -21.33
CA LEU A 258 23.79 -0.10 -21.89
C LEU A 258 22.80 1.04 -22.13
N ASP A 259 22.49 1.30 -23.40
CA ASP A 259 21.46 2.27 -23.75
C ASP A 259 20.08 1.73 -23.31
N LYS A 260 19.37 2.51 -22.50
CA LYS A 260 18.03 2.16 -22.04
C LYS A 260 17.01 3.01 -22.80
N PRO A 261 16.07 2.39 -23.54
CA PRO A 261 15.01 3.15 -24.16
C PRO A 261 14.20 3.91 -23.09
N PRO A 262 13.96 5.22 -23.23
CA PRO A 262 13.20 6.01 -22.25
C PRO A 262 11.82 5.42 -21.93
N VAL A 263 11.20 4.75 -22.91
CA VAL A 263 9.93 4.04 -22.77
C VAL A 263 10.00 2.96 -21.68
N VAL A 264 11.10 2.21 -21.59
CA VAL A 264 11.26 1.16 -20.57
C VAL A 264 11.31 1.75 -19.17
N MET A 265 11.98 2.90 -19.00
CA MET A 265 12.02 3.61 -17.73
C MET A 265 10.62 4.15 -17.35
N TYR A 266 9.92 4.79 -18.29
CA TYR A 266 8.57 5.28 -18.03
C TYR A 266 7.59 4.17 -17.67
N VAL A 267 7.65 3.02 -18.35
CA VAL A 267 6.80 1.86 -18.02
C VAL A 267 7.11 1.34 -16.61
N ALA A 268 8.39 1.25 -16.22
CA ALA A 268 8.76 0.81 -14.88
C ALA A 268 8.30 1.79 -13.78
N ILE A 269 8.38 3.11 -14.03
CA ILE A 269 7.88 4.15 -13.12
C ILE A 269 6.35 4.12 -13.01
N ILE A 270 5.65 4.06 -14.16
CA ILE A 270 4.19 3.93 -14.18
C ILE A 270 3.76 2.69 -13.39
N LEU A 271 4.46 1.57 -13.57
CA LEU A 271 4.14 0.33 -12.88
C LEU A 271 4.35 0.44 -11.37
N SER A 272 5.42 1.09 -10.91
CA SER A 272 5.66 1.29 -9.47
C SER A 272 4.60 2.20 -8.84
N HIS A 273 4.14 3.25 -9.55
CA HIS A 273 3.05 4.11 -9.09
C HIS A 273 1.68 3.44 -9.14
N ALA A 274 1.43 2.58 -10.15
CA ALA A 274 0.18 1.84 -10.27
C ALA A 274 -0.09 0.93 -9.06
N ASN A 275 0.97 0.46 -8.38
CA ASN A 275 0.86 -0.29 -7.12
C ASN A 275 -0.06 0.41 -6.09
N SER A 276 0.04 1.73 -5.96
CA SER A 276 -0.74 2.51 -5.01
C SER A 276 -2.25 2.53 -5.35
N ALA A 277 -2.60 2.45 -6.64
CA ALA A 277 -4.00 2.38 -7.09
C ALA A 277 -4.62 0.97 -6.98
N ILE A 278 -3.79 -0.07 -6.98
CA ILE A 278 -4.26 -1.46 -6.97
C ILE A 278 -4.75 -1.91 -5.58
N ASN A 279 -4.20 -1.38 -4.49
CA ASN A 279 -4.49 -1.79 -3.12
C ASN A 279 -6.00 -1.77 -2.77
N PRO A 280 -6.75 -0.66 -2.98
CA PRO A 280 -8.20 -0.61 -2.74
C PRO A 280 -8.99 -1.66 -3.52
N ILE A 281 -8.58 -1.95 -4.76
CA ILE A 281 -9.21 -2.96 -5.62
C ILE A 281 -9.06 -4.33 -4.98
N ILE A 282 -7.85 -4.68 -4.52
CA ILE A 282 -7.61 -5.95 -3.82
C ILE A 282 -8.50 -6.06 -2.60
N TYR A 283 -8.59 -5.01 -1.77
CA TYR A 283 -9.43 -5.02 -0.57
C TYR A 283 -10.91 -5.26 -0.91
N ALA A 284 -11.42 -4.60 -1.95
CA ALA A 284 -12.80 -4.77 -2.41
C ALA A 284 -13.11 -6.20 -2.87
N TYR A 285 -12.19 -6.88 -3.56
CA TYR A 285 -12.41 -8.26 -4.03
C TYR A 285 -12.14 -9.31 -2.96
N ARG A 286 -11.19 -9.05 -2.06
CA ARG A 286 -10.59 -10.08 -1.21
C ARG A 286 -10.96 -9.99 0.27
N ILE A 287 -11.42 -8.83 0.74
CA ILE A 287 -11.79 -8.60 2.14
C ILE A 287 -13.27 -8.25 2.21
N GLN A 288 -14.07 -9.19 2.69
CA GLN A 288 -15.53 -9.07 2.73
C GLN A 288 -16.01 -7.85 3.52
N ASP A 289 -15.35 -7.53 4.64
CA ASP A 289 -15.72 -6.38 5.47
C ASP A 289 -15.51 -5.05 4.73
N PHE A 290 -14.41 -4.92 3.98
CA PHE A 290 -14.19 -3.75 3.11
C PHE A 290 -15.21 -3.70 1.98
N ARG A 291 -15.43 -4.81 1.27
CA ARG A 291 -16.43 -4.87 0.19
C ARG A 291 -17.81 -4.40 0.64
N ASN A 292 -18.27 -4.91 1.77
CA ASN A 292 -19.57 -4.56 2.33
C ASN A 292 -19.62 -3.08 2.75
N THR A 293 -18.53 -2.57 3.33
CA THR A 293 -18.45 -1.17 3.76
C THR A 293 -18.37 -0.21 2.58
N PHE A 294 -17.60 -0.53 1.54
CA PHE A 294 -17.53 0.23 0.29
C PHE A 294 -18.90 0.29 -0.39
N ARG A 295 -19.62 -0.83 -0.47
CA ARG A 295 -20.98 -0.85 -1.03
C ARG A 295 -21.92 0.07 -0.25
N LYS A 296 -21.87 0.04 1.09
CA LYS A 296 -22.68 0.93 1.94
C LYS A 296 -22.34 2.41 1.71
N ILE A 297 -21.06 2.76 1.62
CA ILE A 297 -20.62 4.14 1.36
C ILE A 297 -21.11 4.60 -0.02
N LEU A 298 -20.92 3.78 -1.06
CA LEU A 298 -21.33 4.09 -2.42
C LEU A 298 -22.85 4.28 -2.54
N VAL A 299 -23.64 3.38 -1.95
CA VAL A 299 -25.11 3.47 -1.98
C VAL A 299 -25.60 4.72 -1.24
N ARG A 300 -25.07 4.97 -0.05
CA ARG A 300 -25.55 6.05 0.83
C ARG A 300 -25.14 7.44 0.36
N HIS A 301 -23.94 7.59 -0.19
CA HIS A 301 -23.37 8.91 -0.50
C HIS A 301 -23.30 9.25 -1.99
N PHE A 302 -23.21 8.25 -2.87
CA PHE A 302 -23.06 8.50 -4.31
C PHE A 302 -24.29 8.11 -5.13
N LEU A 303 -25.02 7.06 -4.75
CA LEU A 303 -26.24 6.62 -5.43
C LEU A 303 -27.52 7.21 -4.80
N CYS A 304 -27.38 8.04 -3.75
CA CYS A 304 -28.46 8.79 -3.11
C CYS A 304 -29.70 7.95 -2.76
N HIS A 305 -29.53 6.66 -2.44
CA HIS A 305 -30.62 5.86 -1.91
C HIS A 305 -30.74 6.16 -0.42
N LYS A 306 -31.69 7.02 -0.07
CA LYS A 306 -32.15 7.18 1.32
C LYS A 306 -32.65 5.81 1.75
N GLU A 307 -31.97 5.15 2.68
CA GLU A 307 -32.60 4.08 3.46
C GLU A 307 -33.76 4.72 4.22
N GLU A 308 -34.97 4.65 3.66
CA GLU A 308 -36.23 4.72 4.42
C GLU A 308 -36.34 3.47 5.29
N LEU A 309 -35.50 3.38 6.30
CA LEU A 309 -35.51 2.31 7.29
C LEU A 309 -34.95 2.94 8.55
N TYR A 310 -35.83 3.54 9.37
CA TYR A 310 -35.73 3.78 10.83
C TYR A 310 -36.76 4.81 11.33
N LEU A 311 -37.92 4.96 10.68
CA LEU A 311 -39.11 5.60 11.29
C LEU A 311 -40.36 4.73 11.08
N SER A 312 -40.35 3.52 11.64
CA SER A 312 -41.58 2.80 11.98
C SER A 312 -41.39 1.94 13.23
N SER A 313 -40.80 2.54 14.28
CA SER A 313 -40.82 1.95 15.62
C SER A 313 -41.12 3.04 16.65
N ASN A 314 -42.30 3.66 16.51
CA ASN A 314 -43.11 4.11 17.63
C ASN A 314 -44.50 4.49 17.12
N GLY A 315 -45.42 3.53 17.12
CA GLY A 315 -46.79 3.77 16.68
C GLY A 315 -47.66 2.52 16.61
N SER A 316 -48.11 2.06 17.78
CA SER A 316 -49.35 1.31 17.99
C SER A 316 -49.39 -0.20 17.77
N ARG A 317 -49.77 -0.89 18.86
CA ARG A 317 -50.39 -2.22 18.91
C ARG A 317 -51.61 -2.27 17.97
N ARG A 318 -51.71 -3.30 17.11
CA ARG A 318 -52.89 -4.19 17.05
C ARG A 318 -52.69 -5.38 16.12
N ASN A 319 -53.27 -6.48 16.59
CA ASN A 319 -53.44 -7.81 16.01
C ASN A 319 -53.73 -7.91 14.49
N ARG A 320 -53.32 -9.09 14.01
CA ARG A 320 -54.05 -10.05 13.16
C ARG A 320 -53.81 -10.07 11.63
N ASP A 321 -53.54 -11.30 11.23
CA ASP A 321 -53.95 -12.02 10.02
C ASP A 321 -52.95 -12.16 8.85
N GLU A 322 -52.77 -13.44 8.52
CA GLU A 322 -52.04 -14.03 7.40
C GLU A 322 -52.41 -13.38 6.07
N VAL A 323 -51.40 -13.05 5.25
CA VAL A 323 -51.54 -13.15 3.79
C VAL A 323 -50.23 -13.66 3.20
N THR A 324 -50.26 -14.94 2.85
CA THR A 324 -49.36 -15.63 1.92
C THR A 324 -49.33 -14.87 0.59
N VAL A 325 -48.14 -14.51 0.08
CA VAL A 325 -48.00 -14.12 -1.33
C VAL A 325 -46.81 -14.86 -1.95
N THR A 326 -47.21 -15.73 -2.87
CA THR A 326 -46.44 -16.52 -3.82
C THR A 326 -45.50 -15.66 -4.67
N ILE A 327 -44.26 -16.12 -4.82
CA ILE A 327 -43.30 -15.65 -5.81
C ILE A 327 -43.71 -16.26 -7.16
N ASP A 328 -44.01 -15.41 -8.15
CA ASP A 328 -44.09 -15.81 -9.55
C ASP A 328 -42.72 -15.53 -10.21
N PRO A 329 -42.08 -16.51 -10.88
CA PRO A 329 -40.79 -16.32 -11.52
C PRO A 329 -41.00 -16.06 -13.01
N LEU A 330 -40.64 -14.87 -13.50
CA LEU A 330 -40.12 -14.59 -14.85
C LEU A 330 -40.09 -13.08 -15.10
N LEU A 331 -38.91 -12.48 -14.93
CA LEU A 331 -38.38 -11.37 -15.72
C LEU A 331 -36.89 -11.16 -15.42
#